data_AF-A0AAW1V622-F1
#
_entry.id   AF-A0AAW1V622-F1
#
_cell.length_a   1.000
_cell.length_b   1.000
_cell.length_c   1.000
_cell.angle_alpha   90.00
_cell.angle_beta   90.00
_cell.angle_gamma   90.00
#
_symmetry.space_group_name_H-M   'P 1'
#
loop_
_entity.id
_entity.type
_entity.pdbx_description
1 polymer ?
#
loop_
_entity_poly.entity_id
_entity_poly.type
_entity_poly.pdbx_seq_one_letter_code
_entity_poly.pdbx_strand_id
1 'polypeptide(L)'
;MNSARKVMSLSQVISRNLHKSRPLKSTEEALAKKRAKILKEQERFQIDDGTPVYLKGGLGDRVLLGVTYALVAVGMGMSADVVYQLMTKK
;
A
#
# COMPACT_ATOMS: atom_id res chain seq x y z
N MET A 1 -44.52 0.73 23.34
CA MET A 1 -43.80 1.96 22.94
C MET A 1 -42.34 2.08 23.42
N ASN A 2 -41.80 1.14 24.21
CA ASN A 2 -40.45 1.29 24.80
C ASN A 2 -39.30 0.75 23.93
N SER A 3 -39.55 -0.19 23.02
CA SER A 3 -38.49 -0.78 22.18
C SER A 3 -38.10 0.11 21.00
N ALA A 4 -39.05 0.78 20.36
CA ALA A 4 -38.78 1.68 19.23
C ALA A 4 -37.92 2.89 19.63
N ARG A 5 -38.16 3.47 20.83
CA ARG A 5 -37.34 4.57 21.36
C ARG A 5 -35.93 4.10 21.74
N LYS A 6 -35.77 2.88 22.28
CA LYS A 6 -34.45 2.28 22.54
C LYS A 6 -33.65 2.05 21.25
N VAL A 7 -34.28 1.49 20.22
CA VAL A 7 -33.66 1.27 18.91
C VAL A 7 -33.26 2.59 18.24
N MET A 8 -34.10 3.63 18.34
CA MET A 8 -33.80 4.96 17.81
C MET A 8 -32.65 5.65 18.56
N SER A 9 -32.58 5.52 19.88
CA SER A 9 -31.44 6.05 20.65
C SER A 9 -30.14 5.31 20.35
N LEU A 10 -30.21 3.98 20.12
CA LEU A 10 -29.07 3.17 19.70
C LEU A 10 -28.59 3.53 18.30
N SER A 11 -29.50 3.75 17.34
CA SER A 11 -29.12 4.16 15.98
C SER A 11 -28.47 5.54 15.95
N GLN A 12 -28.94 6.47 16.78
CA GLN A 12 -28.33 7.78 16.94
C GLN A 12 -26.93 7.70 17.58
N VAL A 13 -26.71 6.82 18.55
CA VAL A 13 -25.38 6.59 19.16
C VAL A 13 -24.42 5.91 18.19
N ILE A 14 -24.88 4.93 17.43
CA ILE A 14 -24.07 4.22 16.42
C ILE A 14 -23.67 5.17 15.28
N SER A 15 -24.62 5.96 14.76
CA SER A 15 -24.36 6.96 13.71
C SER A 15 -23.35 8.02 14.15
N ARG A 16 -23.46 8.50 15.41
CA ARG A 16 -22.49 9.45 16.00
C ARG A 16 -21.09 8.86 16.20
N ASN A 17 -20.95 7.54 16.33
CA ASN A 17 -19.64 6.88 16.48
C ASN A 17 -19.00 6.50 15.13
N LEU A 18 -19.81 6.22 14.10
CA LEU A 18 -19.31 5.92 12.75
C LEU A 18 -18.62 7.13 12.07
N HIS A 19 -19.01 8.36 12.41
CA HIS A 19 -18.50 9.59 11.78
C HIS A 19 -17.48 10.37 12.62
N LYS A 20 -17.15 9.90 13.84
CA LYS A 20 -16.08 10.52 14.61
C LYS A 20 -14.73 9.99 14.14
N SER A 21 -14.04 10.77 13.31
CA SER A 21 -12.57 10.68 13.21
C SER A 21 -12.00 10.82 14.62
N ARG A 22 -11.38 9.74 15.10
CA ARG A 22 -10.82 9.52 16.45
C ARG A 22 -10.20 10.81 17.03
N PRO A 23 -10.63 11.32 18.20
CA PRO A 23 -10.02 12.51 18.79
C PRO A 23 -8.59 12.19 19.26
N LEU A 24 -7.64 12.94 18.72
CA LEU A 24 -6.18 12.83 18.85
C LEU A 24 -5.59 13.10 20.25
N LYS A 25 -6.36 13.02 21.34
CA LYS A 25 -5.88 13.50 22.66
C LYS A 25 -5.25 12.44 23.56
N SER A 26 -5.50 11.14 23.33
CA SER A 26 -4.69 10.05 23.91
C SER A 26 -3.57 9.59 22.97
N THR A 27 -3.30 10.38 21.93
CA THR A 27 -2.59 9.98 20.71
C THR A 27 -1.37 10.85 20.43
N GLU A 28 -1.05 11.87 21.24
CA GLU A 28 0.10 12.73 20.95
C GLU A 28 1.41 11.95 20.93
N GLU A 29 1.63 11.04 21.89
CA GLU A 29 2.81 10.17 21.92
C GLU A 29 2.83 9.16 20.77
N ALA A 30 1.68 8.54 20.45
CA ALA A 30 1.56 7.61 19.34
C ALA A 30 1.76 8.32 17.98
N LEU A 31 1.32 9.57 17.88
CA LEU A 31 1.47 10.41 16.70
C LEU A 31 2.91 10.94 16.59
N ALA A 32 3.55 11.30 17.71
CA ALA A 32 4.97 11.62 17.75
C ALA A 32 5.83 10.44 17.29
N LYS A 33 5.53 9.21 17.75
CA LYS A 33 6.20 7.99 17.30
C LYS A 33 6.02 7.75 15.79
N LYS A 34 4.81 7.97 15.26
CA LYS A 34 4.55 7.87 13.82
C LYS A 34 5.28 8.94 13.02
N ARG A 35 5.29 10.20 13.49
CA ARG A 35 6.04 11.30 12.88
C ARG A 35 7.53 11.02 12.86
N ALA A 36 8.10 10.54 13.97
CA ALA A 36 9.51 10.17 14.04
C ALA A 36 9.87 9.07 13.02
N LYS A 37 9.00 8.06 12.85
CA LYS A 37 9.19 7.01 11.84
C LYS A 37 9.18 7.57 10.42
N ILE A 38 8.24 8.47 10.10
CA ILE A 38 8.14 9.11 8.78
C ILE A 38 9.37 9.97 8.51
N LEU A 39 9.81 10.79 9.46
CA LEU A 39 11.00 11.63 9.32
C LEU A 39 12.25 10.79 9.05
N LYS A 40 12.38 9.64 9.73
CA LYS A 40 13.49 8.71 9.51
C LYS A 40 13.48 8.10 8.09
N GLU A 41 12.30 7.75 7.57
CA GLU A 41 12.20 7.29 6.18
C GLU A 41 12.44 8.43 5.20
N GLN A 42 11.94 9.64 5.47
CA GLN A 42 12.20 10.81 4.64
C GLN A 42 13.69 11.09 4.54
N GLU A 43 14.43 11.08 5.65
CA GLU A 43 15.88 11.22 5.66
C GLU A 43 16.53 10.17 4.77
N ARG A 44 16.18 8.89 4.94
CA ARG A 44 16.70 7.78 4.12
C ARG A 44 16.44 7.96 2.62
N PHE A 45 15.23 8.37 2.24
CA PHE A 45 14.85 8.57 0.84
C PHE A 45 15.29 9.93 0.26
N GLN A 46 15.79 10.86 1.09
CA GLN A 46 16.29 12.17 0.66
C GLN A 46 17.82 12.23 0.52
N ILE A 47 18.57 11.21 0.96
CA ILE A 47 20.02 11.13 0.73
C ILE A 47 20.31 11.22 -0.78
N ASP A 48 21.18 12.14 -1.19
CA ASP A 48 21.59 12.27 -2.59
C ASP A 48 22.72 11.29 -2.92
N ASP A 49 22.35 10.03 -3.15
CA ASP A 49 23.26 8.91 -3.46
C ASP A 49 23.27 8.55 -4.95
N GLY A 50 22.52 9.29 -5.78
CA GLY A 50 22.29 8.96 -7.19
C GLY A 50 21.46 7.68 -7.40
N THR A 51 20.98 7.02 -6.35
CA THR A 51 20.14 5.83 -6.47
C THR A 51 18.74 6.25 -6.91
N PRO A 52 18.18 5.65 -7.98
CA PRO A 52 16.83 5.98 -8.42
C PRO A 52 15.80 5.58 -7.35
N VAL A 53 14.69 6.33 -7.27
CA VAL A 53 13.67 6.19 -6.21
C VAL A 53 13.16 4.76 -6.04
N TYR A 54 13.03 4.00 -7.13
CA TYR A 54 12.52 2.62 -7.13
C TYR A 54 13.53 1.57 -6.65
N LEU A 55 14.78 1.95 -6.37
CA LEU A 55 15.82 1.09 -5.77
C LEU A 55 16.26 1.58 -4.38
N LYS A 56 15.72 2.71 -3.92
CA LYS A 56 16.20 3.41 -2.72
C LYS A 56 15.81 2.70 -1.42
N GLY A 57 14.83 1.80 -1.47
CA GLY A 57 14.49 0.86 -0.40
C GLY A 57 15.52 -0.26 -0.20
N GLY A 58 16.53 -0.39 -1.08
CA GLY A 58 17.70 -1.23 -0.89
C GLY A 58 17.59 -2.61 -1.53
N LEU A 59 18.05 -3.65 -0.83
CA LEU A 59 18.18 -5.00 -1.39
C LEU A 59 16.83 -5.62 -1.79
N GLY A 60 15.76 -5.34 -1.02
CA GLY A 60 14.41 -5.82 -1.33
C GLY A 60 13.92 -5.33 -2.70
N ASP A 61 14.12 -4.04 -3.00
CA ASP A 61 13.72 -3.45 -4.28
C ASP A 61 14.48 -4.06 -5.46
N ARG A 62 15.78 -4.34 -5.28
CA ARG A 62 16.61 -4.97 -6.32
C ARG A 62 16.16 -6.40 -6.62
N VAL A 63 15.85 -7.18 -5.59
CA VAL A 63 15.33 -8.55 -5.76
C VAL A 63 13.97 -8.51 -6.42
N LEU A 64 13.07 -7.63 -5.97
CA LEU A 64 11.73 -7.49 -6.53
C LEU A 64 11.80 -7.11 -8.01
N LEU A 65 12.61 -6.11 -8.37
CA LEU A 65 12.80 -5.69 -9.75
C LEU A 65 13.40 -6.81 -10.62
N GLY A 66 14.38 -7.55 -10.11
CA GLY A 66 14.98 -8.68 -10.80
C GLY A 66 13.95 -9.78 -11.11
N VAL A 67 13.10 -10.12 -10.13
CA VAL A 67 12.00 -11.08 -10.31
C VAL A 67 10.97 -10.56 -11.32
N THR A 68 10.62 -9.27 -11.25
CA THR A 68 9.71 -8.66 -12.23
C THR A 68 10.25 -8.76 -13.65
N TYR A 69 11.53 -8.42 -13.88
CA TYR A 69 12.13 -8.55 -15.22
C TYR A 69 12.17 -9.99 -15.71
N ALA A 70 12.49 -10.95 -14.84
CA ALA A 70 12.49 -12.36 -15.20
C ALA A 70 11.08 -12.84 -15.63
N LEU A 71 10.05 -12.51 -14.86
CA LEU A 71 8.67 -12.85 -15.17
C LEU A 71 8.20 -12.23 -16.49
N VAL A 72 8.53 -10.94 -16.71
CA VAL A 72 8.19 -10.24 -17.95
C VAL A 72 8.90 -10.89 -19.15
N ALA A 73 10.19 -11.23 -19.04
CA ALA A 73 10.92 -11.91 -20.09
C ALA A 73 10.32 -13.28 -20.43
N VAL A 74 9.98 -14.08 -19.42
CA VAL A 74 9.32 -15.39 -19.61
C VAL A 74 7.96 -15.21 -20.28
N GLY A 75 7.13 -14.28 -19.78
CA GLY A 75 5.82 -14.00 -20.35
C GLY A 75 5.88 -13.53 -21.80
N MET A 76 6.85 -12.66 -22.14
CA MET A 76 7.10 -12.25 -23.53
C MET A 76 7.52 -13.42 -24.41
N GLY A 77 8.40 -14.30 -23.93
CA GLY A 77 8.82 -15.49 -24.66
C GLY A 77 7.65 -16.43 -24.97
N MET A 78 6.82 -16.73 -23.97
CA MET A 78 5.61 -17.54 -24.15
C MET A 78 4.62 -16.88 -25.11
N SER A 79 4.44 -15.55 -25.03
CA SER A 79 3.57 -14.82 -25.94
C SER A 79 4.07 -14.88 -27.37
N ALA A 80 5.39 -14.74 -27.58
CA ALA A 80 6.01 -14.84 -28.89
C ALA A 80 5.87 -16.26 -29.49
N ASP A 81 6.02 -17.31 -28.68
CA ASP A 81 5.81 -18.69 -29.10
C ASP A 81 4.36 -18.94 -29.57
N VAL A 82 3.38 -18.46 -28.80
CA VAL A 82 1.96 -18.53 -29.19
C VAL A 82 1.70 -17.81 -30.52
N VAL A 83 2.24 -16.60 -30.68
CA VAL A 83 2.11 -15.85 -31.94
C VAL A 83 2.76 -16.60 -33.10
N TYR A 84 3.93 -17.21 -32.87
CA TYR A 84 4.64 -17.98 -33.89
C TYR A 84 3.86 -19.23 -34.33
N GLN A 85 3.28 -19.97 -33.39
CA GLN A 85 2.44 -21.14 -33.68
C GLN A 85 1.21 -20.75 -34.51
N LEU A 86 0.52 -19.67 -34.10
CA LEU A 86 -0.65 -19.16 -34.83
C LEU A 86 -0.28 -18.68 -36.24
N MET A 87 0.87 -18.02 -36.40
CA MET A 87 1.34 -17.53 -37.70
C MET A 87 1.72 -18.69 -38.64
N THR A 88 2.40 -19.71 -38.11
CA THR A 88 2.88 -20.85 -38.90
C THR A 88 1.83 -21.94 -39.11
N LYS A 89 0.63 -21.79 -38.52
CA LYS A 89 -0.48 -22.77 -38.56
C LYS A 89 0.00 -24.21 -38.30
N LYS A 90 0.97 -24.35 -37.39
CA LYS A 90 1.50 -25.63 -36.98
C LYS A 90 0.88 -26.04 -35.66
#